data_AF-A0A962GWI7-F1
#
_entry.id   AF-A0A962GWI7-F1
#
_cell.length_a   1.000
_cell.length_b   1.000
_cell.length_c   1.000
_cell.angle_alpha   90.00
_cell.angle_beta   90.00
_cell.angle_gamma   90.00
#
_symmetry.space_group_name_H-M   'P 1'
#
loop_
_entity.id
_entity.type
_entity.pdbx_description
1 polymer ?
#
loop_
_entity_poly.entity_id
_entity_poly.type
_entity_poly.pdbx_seq_one_letter_code
_entity_poly.pdbx_strand_id
1 'polypeptide(L)' 'MAAPDKLIESSPALAREVGRRRTFAIISHPDAGKTTLTEKLLLFGGAIQLAGTVKARRSSRHATSDWMEV' A
#
# COMPACT_ATOMS: atom_id res chain seq x y z
N MET A 1 27.80 -26.46 -18.97
CA MET A 1 26.69 -25.48 -18.93
C MET A 1 25.65 -26.03 -17.96
N ALA A 2 25.70 -25.62 -16.68
CA ALA A 2 24.80 -26.13 -15.64
C ALA A 2 23.46 -25.39 -15.71
N ALA A 3 22.36 -26.13 -15.56
CA ALA A 3 21.00 -25.61 -15.69
C ALA A 3 20.67 -24.54 -14.61
N PRO A 4 19.94 -23.46 -14.97
CA PRO A 4 19.64 -22.35 -14.06
C PRO A 4 18.53 -22.63 -13.01
N ASP A 5 17.93 -23.82 -13.00
CA ASP A 5 16.69 -24.09 -12.22
C ASP A 5 16.90 -24.47 -10.74
N LYS A 6 18.13 -24.65 -10.26
CA LYS A 6 18.37 -25.16 -8.89
C LYS A 6 18.37 -24.11 -7.77
N LEU A 7 18.06 -22.84 -8.06
CA LEU A 7 18.23 -21.76 -7.09
C LEU A 7 17.02 -21.43 -6.20
N ILE A 8 15.87 -22.09 -6.37
CA ILE A 8 14.68 -21.80 -5.55
C ILE A 8 13.96 -23.10 -5.15
N GLU A 9 14.61 -23.97 -4.38
CA GLU A 9 13.84 -24.69 -3.36
C GLU A 9 13.46 -23.65 -2.31
N SER A 10 12.28 -23.04 -2.47
CA SER A 10 11.80 -22.05 -1.53
C SER A 10 11.73 -22.70 -0.15
N SER A 11 12.58 -22.26 0.76
CA SER A 11 12.48 -22.65 2.17
C SER A 11 11.01 -22.56 2.60
N PRO A 12 10.48 -23.53 3.38
CA PRO A 12 9.08 -23.48 3.84
C PRO A 12 8.75 -22.16 4.56
N ALA A 13 9.75 -21.52 5.17
CA ALA A 13 9.62 -20.17 5.69
C ALA A 13 9.37 -19.13 4.58
N LEU A 14 10.13 -19.16 3.49
CA LEU A 14 9.95 -18.26 2.34
C LEU A 14 8.55 -18.39 1.73
N ALA A 15 8.08 -19.62 1.48
CA ALA A 15 6.75 -19.85 0.93
C ALA A 15 5.63 -19.29 1.84
N ARG A 16 5.74 -19.52 3.15
CA ARG A 16 4.81 -18.96 4.16
C ARG A 16 4.81 -17.43 4.15
N GLU A 17 6.00 -16.84 4.09
CA GLU A 17 6.22 -15.40 4.06
C GLU A 17 5.64 -14.75 2.81
N VAL A 18 5.81 -15.37 1.64
CA VAL A 18 5.19 -14.91 0.39
C VAL A 18 3.67 -15.01 0.49
N GLY A 19 3.14 -16.13 1.00
CA GLY A 19 1.70 -16.37 1.11
C GLY A 19 0.93 -15.36 1.98
N ARG A 20 1.58 -14.76 2.99
CA ARG A 20 0.94 -13.76 3.88
C ARG A 20 0.94 -12.33 3.33
N ARG A 21 1.71 -12.01 2.29
CA ARG A 21 1.80 -10.64 1.74
C ARG A 21 0.58 -10.31 0.86
N ARG A 22 0.08 -9.08 0.96
CA ARG A 22 -0.99 -8.53 0.12
C ARG A 22 -0.58 -7.13 -0.34
N THR A 23 -0.22 -7.01 -1.62
CA THR A 23 0.18 -5.74 -2.25
C THR A 23 -0.95 -5.29 -3.16
N PHE A 24 -1.46 -4.08 -2.95
CA PHE A 24 -2.58 -3.55 -3.73
C PHE A 24 -2.50 -2.02 -3.82
N ALA A 25 -3.31 -1.45 -4.72
CA ALA A 25 -3.50 -0.01 -4.88
C ALA A 25 -4.99 0.33 -4.91
N ILE A 26 -5.34 1.55 -4.49
CA ILE A 26 -6.70 2.09 -4.63
C ILE A 26 -6.72 3.05 -5.82
N ILE A 27 -7.47 2.70 -6.86
CA ILE A 27 -7.75 3.56 -8.01
C ILE A 27 -9.19 4.04 -7.96
N SER A 28 -9.42 5.33 -8.16
CA SER A 28 -10.76 5.91 -8.14
C SER A 28 -10.80 7.24 -8.88
N HIS A 29 -12.00 7.68 -9.26
CA HIS A 29 -12.25 9.04 -9.70
C HIS A 29 -11.90 10.05 -8.59
N PRO A 30 -11.57 11.33 -8.91
CA PRO A 30 -11.48 12.40 -7.93
C PRO A 30 -12.69 12.40 -6.96
N ASP A 31 -12.40 12.65 -5.69
CA ASP A 31 -13.39 12.76 -4.59
C ASP A 31 -14.24 11.52 -4.27
N ALA A 32 -13.97 10.36 -4.89
CA ALA A 32 -14.59 9.08 -4.52
C ALA A 32 -14.18 8.52 -3.14
N GLY A 33 -13.37 9.27 -2.38
CA GLY A 33 -13.02 8.90 -1.00
C GLY A 33 -11.84 7.94 -0.84
N LYS A 34 -10.96 7.76 -1.84
CA LYS A 34 -9.75 6.90 -1.72
C LYS A 34 -8.93 7.20 -0.47
N THR A 35 -8.83 8.49 -0.10
CA THR A 35 -8.01 8.90 1.04
C THR A 35 -8.67 8.51 2.35
N THR A 36 -9.99 8.70 2.47
CA THR A 36 -10.77 8.26 3.64
C THR A 36 -10.72 6.74 3.82
N LEU A 37 -10.79 5.98 2.72
CA LEU A 37 -10.63 4.53 2.78
C LEU A 37 -9.22 4.14 3.23
N THR A 38 -8.20 4.83 2.72
CA THR A 38 -6.79 4.60 3.13
C THR A 38 -6.59 4.84 4.62
N GLU A 39 -7.13 5.94 5.16
CA GLU A 39 -7.06 6.25 6.61
C GLU A 39 -7.66 5.13 7.47
N LYS A 40 -8.83 4.62 7.08
CA LYS A 40 -9.51 3.53 7.81
C LYS A 40 -8.70 2.24 7.75
N LEU A 41 -8.19 1.87 6.58
CA LEU A 41 -7.34 0.67 6.43
C LEU A 41 -6.09 0.74 7.31
N LEU A 42 -5.44 1.90 7.37
CA LEU A 42 -4.28 2.12 8.23
C LEU A 42 -4.64 2.05 9.72
N LEU A 43 -5.78 2.62 10.11
CA LEU A 43 -6.27 2.53 11.49
C LEU A 43 -6.53 1.07 11.90
N PHE A 44 -7.23 0.30 11.07
CA PHE A 44 -7.49 -1.12 11.32
C PHE A 44 -6.21 -1.96 11.33
N GLY A 45 -5.19 -1.56 10.56
CA GLY A 45 -3.86 -2.16 10.58
C GLY A 45 -2.97 -1.72 11.75
N GLY A 46 -3.46 -0.88 12.67
CA GLY A 46 -2.68 -0.37 13.80
C GLY A 46 -1.66 0.72 13.43
N ALA A 47 -1.65 1.21 12.19
CA ALA A 47 -0.73 2.24 11.69
C ALA A 47 -1.25 3.66 11.98
N ILE A 48 -1.49 3.96 13.26
CA ILE A 48 -2.18 5.18 13.73
C ILE A 48 -1.50 6.47 13.23
N GLN A 49 -0.17 6.56 13.34
CA GLN A 49 0.58 7.76 12.90
C GLN A 49 0.48 7.99 11.40
N LEU A 50 0.50 6.90 10.62
CA LEU A 50 0.36 6.99 9.16
C LEU A 50 -1.07 7.38 8.78
N ALA A 51 -2.08 6.83 9.46
CA ALA A 51 -3.48 7.23 9.30
C ALA A 51 -3.68 8.73 9.59
N GLY A 52 -3.08 9.26 10.67
CA GLY A 52 -3.12 10.68 11.01
C GLY A 52 -2.44 11.57 9.96
N THR A 53 -1.31 11.14 9.42
CA THR A 53 -0.58 11.86 8.36
C THR A 53 -1.38 11.94 7.06
N VAL A 54 -2.04 10.85 6.67
CA VAL A 54 -2.90 10.81 5.47
C VAL A 54 -4.06 11.79 5.62
N LYS A 55 -4.68 11.86 6.80
CA LYS A 55 -5.75 12.82 7.13
C LYS A 55 -5.26 14.27 7.08
N ALA A 56 -4.10 14.55 7.67
CA ALA A 56 -3.49 15.89 7.67
C ALA A 56 -3.14 16.37 6.26
N ARG A 57 -2.66 15.48 5.38
CA ARG A 57 -2.34 15.81 3.97
C ARG A 57 -3.58 16.11 3.12
N ARG A 58 -4.75 15.52 3.42
CA ARG A 58 -6.03 15.92 2.78
C ARG A 58 -6.55 17.24 3.32
N SER A 59 -6.46 17.48 4.64
CA SER A 59 -6.93 18.72 5.26
C SER A 59 -6.16 19.96 4.79
N SER A 60 -4.85 19.81 4.55
CA SER A 60 -3.99 20.87 3.99
C SER A 60 -4.23 21.14 2.50
N ARG A 61 -4.95 20.24 1.81
CA ARG A 61 -5.19 20.31 0.36
C ARG A 61 -6.69 20.38 0.10
N HIS A 62 -7.30 21.51 0.45
CA HIS A 62 -8.60 21.87 -0.09
C HIS A 62 -8.42 22.05 -1.60
N ALA A 63 -8.86 21.04 -2.35
CA ALA A 63 -8.97 21.03 -3.81
C ALA A 63 -7.71 21.42 -4.59
N THR A 64 -6.77 20.49 -4.68
CA THR A 64 -6.00 20.27 -5.92
C THR A 64 -5.63 18.80 -5.91
N SER A 65 -6.01 18.07 -6.94
CA SER A 65 -5.46 16.76 -7.25
C SER A 65 -3.99 16.95 -7.63
N ASP A 66 -3.05 16.46 -6.82
CA ASP A 66 -1.64 16.35 -7.21
C ASP A 66 -1.63 15.23 -8.26
N TRP A 67 -1.97 15.59 -9.48
CA TRP A 67 -1.30 15.01 -10.63
C TRP A 67 0.16 15.45 -10.49
N MET A 68 1.01 14.49 -10.11
CA MET A 68 2.47 14.52 -10.18
C MET A 68 3.12 15.91 -10.21
N GLU A 69 3.65 16.38 -9.07
CA GLU A 69 4.79 17.29 -9.12
C GLU A 69 5.94 16.56 -9.82
N VAL A 70 6.15 16.90 -11.09
CA VAL A 70 7.43 16.82 -11.81
C VAL A 70 7.90 18.26 -12.00
#